data_AF-A0A9E2U5Y5-F1
#
_entry.id   AF-A0A9E2U5Y5-F1
#
_cell.length_a   1.000
_cell.length_b   1.000
_cell.length_c   1.000
_cell.angle_alpha   90.00
_cell.angle_beta   90.00
_cell.angle_gamma   90.00
#
_symmetry.space_group_name_H-M   'P 1'
#
loop_
_entity.id
_entity.type
_entity.pdbx_description
1 polymer ?
#
loop_
_entity_poly.entity_id
_entity_poly.type
_entity_poly.pdbx_seq_one_letter_code
_entity_poly.pdbx_strand_id
1 'polypeptide(L)' 'MNLFRSEEHIARWLGGREPGATITVTKLSELAFAWWDDRVAPDWTPHTREQNQAVLDRLGLVGEFWRLG' A
#
# COMPACT_ATOMS: atom_id res chain seq x y z
N MET A 1 -4.60 7.64 -4.39
CA MET A 1 -4.72 6.25 -4.87
C MET A 1 -5.79 6.22 -5.96
N ASN A 2 -5.51 5.62 -7.11
CA ASN A 2 -6.48 5.47 -8.20
C ASN A 2 -6.94 4.01 -8.25
N LEU A 3 -8.23 3.79 -8.53
CA LEU A 3 -8.78 2.46 -8.75
C LEU A 3 -9.07 2.30 -10.24
N PHE A 4 -8.63 1.18 -10.80
CA PHE A 4 -8.85 0.86 -12.21
C PHE A 4 -9.45 -0.52 -12.34
N ARG A 5 -10.24 -0.71 -13.39
CA ARG A 5 -10.85 -2.01 -13.72
C ARG A 5 -9.83 -3.06 -14.14
N SER A 6 -8.73 -2.65 -14.81
CA SER A 6 -7.68 -3.54 -15.32
C SER A 6 -6.40 -2.74 -15.62
N GLU A 7 -5.28 -3.44 -15.81
CA GLU A 7 -3.99 -2.82 -16.17
C GLU A 7 -4.03 -2.10 -17.52
N GLU A 8 -4.87 -2.55 -18.45
CA GLU A 8 -5.07 -1.85 -19.73
C GLU A 8 -5.58 -0.41 -19.52
N HIS A 9 -6.50 -0.20 -18.56
CA HIS A 9 -6.98 1.13 -18.23
C HIS A 9 -5.89 1.98 -17.57
N ILE A 10 -4.98 1.35 -16.81
CA ILE A 10 -3.81 2.02 -16.24
C ILE A 10 -2.90 2.52 -17.37
N ALA A 11 -2.55 1.67 -18.32
CA ALA A 11 -1.69 2.03 -19.45
C ALA A 11 -2.29 3.19 -20.28
N ARG A 12 -3.59 3.12 -20.59
CA ARG A 12 -4.30 4.19 -21.31
C ARG A 12 -4.32 5.49 -20.51
N TRP A 13 -4.56 5.43 -19.20
CA TRP A 13 -4.59 6.60 -18.33
C TRP A 13 -3.20 7.22 -18.13
N LEU A 14 -2.14 6.40 -18.03
CA LEU A 14 -0.77 6.87 -17.89
C LEU A 14 -0.29 7.59 -19.16
N GLY A 15 -0.64 7.08 -20.34
CA GLY A 15 -0.11 7.58 -21.61
C GLY A 15 1.40 7.35 -21.66
N GLY A 16 2.18 8.44 -21.70
CA GLY A 16 3.65 8.40 -21.68
C GLY A 16 4.29 8.62 -20.30
N ARG A 17 3.51 8.67 -19.21
CA ARG A 17 4.03 8.86 -17.85
C ARG A 17 4.51 7.54 -17.26
N GLU A 18 5.61 7.61 -16.52
CA GLU A 18 6.11 6.45 -15.77
C GLU A 18 5.07 5.95 -14.75
N PRO A 19 4.81 4.63 -14.69
CA PRO A 19 3.92 4.05 -13.69
C PRO A 19 4.55 4.11 -12.29
N GLY A 20 3.70 4.26 -11.27
CA GLY A 20 4.06 3.90 -9.89
C GLY A 20 3.90 2.39 -9.66
N ALA A 21 3.66 1.98 -8.41
CA ALA A 21 3.30 0.59 -8.12
C ALA A 21 1.80 0.32 -8.31
N THR A 22 1.47 -0.91 -8.68
CA THR A 22 0.09 -1.43 -8.72
C THR A 22 -0.02 -2.62 -7.80
N ILE A 23 -1.17 -2.75 -7.13
CA ILE A 23 -1.54 -3.89 -6.29
C ILE A 23 -3.00 -4.22 -6.56
N THR A 24 -3.40 -5.46 -6.29
CA THR A 24 -4.81 -5.85 -6.35
C THR A 24 -5.61 -5.15 -5.25
N VAL A 25 -6.93 -5.00 -5.46
CA VAL A 25 -7.82 -4.47 -4.41
C VAL A 25 -7.82 -5.34 -3.15
N THR A 26 -7.62 -6.65 -3.30
CA THR A 26 -7.48 -7.57 -2.17
C THR A 26 -6.22 -7.29 -1.36
N LYS A 27 -5.08 -7.07 -2.02
CA LYS A 27 -3.82 -6.69 -1.36
C LYS A 27 -3.93 -5.31 -0.68
N LEU A 28 -4.65 -4.37 -1.29
CA LEU A 28 -4.96 -3.09 -0.65
C LEU A 28 -5.81 -3.27 0.62
N SER A 29 -6.79 -4.17 0.60
CA SER A 29 -7.59 -4.48 1.78
C SER A 29 -6.74 -5.11 2.89
N GLU A 30 -5.85 -6.05 2.56
CA GLU A 30 -4.89 -6.64 3.50
C GLU A 30 -4.00 -5.57 4.12
N LEU A 31 -3.50 -4.64 3.30
CA LEU A 31 -2.73 -3.49 3.77
C LEU A 31 -3.54 -2.64 4.73
N ALA A 32 -4.78 -2.31 4.39
CA ALA A 32 -5.63 -1.47 5.23
C ALA A 32 -5.88 -2.10 6.61
N PHE A 33 -6.21 -3.39 6.66
CA PHE A 33 -6.35 -4.10 7.94
C PHE A 33 -5.03 -4.07 8.70
N ALA A 34 -3.94 -4.51 8.09
CA ALA A 34 -2.64 -4.55 8.76
C ALA A 34 -2.15 -3.17 9.26
N TRP A 35 -2.59 -2.07 8.63
CA TRP A 35 -2.17 -0.71 8.98
C TRP A 35 -2.99 -0.10 10.12
N TRP A 36 -4.25 -0.50 10.28
CA TRP A 36 -5.21 0.18 11.16
C TRP A 36 -5.96 -0.72 12.14
N ASP A 37 -5.76 -2.04 12.12
CA ASP A 37 -6.50 -2.99 12.98
C ASP A 37 -6.35 -2.68 14.48
N ASP A 38 -5.21 -2.15 14.89
CA ASP A 38 -4.91 -1.80 16.28
C ASP A 38 -5.42 -0.40 16.69
N ARG A 39 -5.88 0.42 15.75
CA ARG A 39 -6.15 1.85 15.96
C ARG A 39 -7.29 2.15 16.92
N VAL A 40 -8.15 1.17 17.17
CA VAL A 40 -9.28 1.29 18.11
C VAL A 40 -8.91 0.83 19.52
N ALA A 41 -7.69 0.34 19.73
CA ALA A 41 -7.22 -0.04 21.05
C ALA A 41 -7.14 1.20 21.99
N PRO A 42 -7.54 1.07 23.26
CA PRO A 42 -7.59 2.19 24.20
C PRO A 42 -6.21 2.76 24.54
N ASP A 43 -5.16 1.97 24.35
CA ASP A 43 -3.75 2.29 24.54
C ASP A 43 -3.01 2.52 23.22
N TRP A 44 -3.75 2.68 22.11
CA TRP A 44 -3.14 2.87 20.80
C TRP A 44 -2.19 4.06 20.76
N THR A 45 -1.03 3.81 20.17
CA THR A 45 -0.08 4.85 19.77
C THR A 45 0.19 4.74 18.27
N PRO A 46 0.43 5.85 17.56
CA PRO A 46 0.82 5.79 16.15
C PRO A 46 1.99 4.85 15.91
N HIS A 47 1.88 3.97 14.91
CA HIS A 47 3.00 3.15 14.46
C HIS A 47 4.20 4.01 14.09
N THR A 48 5.39 3.59 14.53
CA THR A 48 6.66 4.15 14.04
C THR A 48 6.85 3.82 12.58
N ARG A 49 7.81 4.48 11.94
CA ARG A 49 8.18 4.20 10.55
C ARG A 49 8.63 2.75 10.39
N GLU A 50 9.42 2.23 11.33
CA GLU A 50 9.95 0.87 11.32
C GLU A 50 8.81 -0.15 11.44
N GLN A 51 7.81 0.12 12.29
CA GLN A 51 6.62 -0.71 12.41
C GLN A 51 5.80 -0.73 11.11
N ASN A 52 5.60 0.44 10.49
CA ASN A 52 4.91 0.54 9.21
C ASN A 52 5.69 -0.14 8.06
N GLN A 53 7.03 -0.04 8.04
CA GLN A 53 7.86 -0.75 7.06
C GLN A 53 7.72 -2.27 7.25
N ALA A 54 7.71 -2.76 8.50
CA ALA A 54 7.51 -4.18 8.78
C ALA A 54 6.13 -4.68 8.30
N VAL A 55 5.09 -3.84 8.34
CA VAL A 55 3.78 -4.16 7.74
C VAL A 55 3.90 -4.33 6.22
N LEU A 56 4.58 -3.40 5.53
CA LEU A 56 4.80 -3.50 4.08
C LEU A 56 5.58 -4.77 3.71
N ASP A 57 6.69 -5.03 4.41
CA ASP A 57 7.56 -6.18 4.17
C ASP A 57 6.80 -7.49 4.38
N ARG A 58 6.02 -7.62 5.46
CA ARG A 58 5.18 -8.79 5.75
C ARG A 58 4.14 -9.06 4.67
N LEU A 59 3.61 -8.02 4.04
CA LEU A 59 2.62 -8.13 2.97
C LEU A 59 3.22 -8.38 1.58
N GLY A 60 4.56 -8.42 1.49
CA GLY A 60 5.30 -8.55 0.23
C GLY A 60 5.33 -7.25 -0.59
N LEU A 61 4.99 -6.12 0.02
CA LEU A 61 5.07 -4.80 -0.60
C LEU A 61 6.51 -4.29 -0.46
N VAL A 62 7.38 -4.83 -1.30
CA VAL A 62 8.84 -4.59 -1.29
C VAL A 62 9.31 -3.84 -2.53
N GLY A 63 10.48 -3.21 -2.45
CA GLY A 63 11.07 -2.41 -3.54
C GLY A 63 11.10 -0.92 -3.20
N GLU A 64 11.73 -0.13 -4.06
CA GLU A 64 12.00 1.29 -3.79
C GLU A 64 10.73 2.10 -3.53
N PHE A 65 9.66 1.85 -4.30
CA PHE A 65 8.36 2.51 -4.13
C PHE A 65 7.76 2.31 -2.71
N TRP A 66 8.04 1.16 -2.08
CA TRP A 66 7.47 0.78 -0.79
C TRP A 66 8.42 1.02 0.38
N ARG A 67 9.58 1.63 0.15
CA ARG A 67 10.52 1.93 1.22
C ARG A 67 10.18 3.28 1.86
N LEU A 68 9.85 3.26 3.15
CA LEU A 68 9.54 4.47 3.91
C LEU A 68 10.85 5.18 4.30
N GLY A 69 11.00 6.45 3.89
CA GLY A 69 12.13 7.31 4.23
C GLY A 69 11.91 8.11 5.51
#